data_AF-A0A7U9PWT5-F1
#
_entry.id   AF-A0A7U9PWT5-F1
#
_cell.length_a   1.000
_cell.length_b   1.000
_cell.length_c   1.000
_cell.angle_alpha   90.00
_cell.angle_beta   90.00
_cell.angle_gamma   90.00
#
_symmetry.space_group_name_H-M   'P 1'
#
loop_
_entity.id
_entity.type
_entity.pdbx_description
1 polymer ?
#
loop_
_entity_poly.entity_id
_entity_poly.type
_entity_poly.pdbx_seq_one_letter_code
_entity_poly.pdbx_strand_id
1 'polypeptide(L)'
;MTMSVPDGMPDSGETKMTGTMAWNPTALDMTMSDGGAKAKSGDDEPKRMIWVDGVAYMDMGDFEGKKWGKLDLKAAAKEAGDEEMTKAVTAGLDDAEQDPAQQLAMFLGSPNVKHLGSGQVDGVRAEHYKGSLTVEEGLKGAKTVNALKPEDREKLLANVKKSGIKGYDYDVWVNSDDLPVRMTVDVKTPLGTVSTSASYSDYGTTTAIKAPPASETTDLLKILKEAAERSHSSSI
;
A
#
# COMPACT_ATOMS: atom_id res chain seq x y z
N MET A 1 -2.01 8.82 -7.74
CA MET A 1 -0.69 8.20 -7.51
C MET A 1 -0.24 7.51 -8.78
N THR A 2 1.05 7.59 -9.08
CA THR A 2 1.71 6.89 -10.18
C THR A 2 2.93 6.16 -9.61
N MET A 3 3.10 4.91 -9.99
CA MET A 3 4.27 4.11 -9.64
C MET A 3 4.97 3.69 -10.93
N SER A 4 6.26 3.97 -11.02
CA SER A 4 7.11 3.58 -12.14
C SER A 4 8.15 2.57 -11.66
N VAL A 5 8.20 1.42 -12.33
CA VAL A 5 9.15 0.35 -12.06
C VAL A 5 10.03 0.14 -13.29
N PRO A 6 11.37 0.14 -13.15
CA PRO A 6 12.29 0.05 -14.28
C PRO A 6 12.21 -1.30 -14.99
N ASP A 7 12.58 -1.31 -16.27
CA ASP A 7 12.62 -2.53 -17.08
C ASP A 7 13.54 -3.59 -16.49
N GLY A 8 13.16 -4.86 -16.64
CA GLY A 8 13.91 -6.00 -16.11
C GLY A 8 13.59 -6.37 -14.66
N MET A 9 12.71 -5.62 -14.00
CA MET A 9 12.09 -6.01 -12.72
C MET A 9 10.73 -6.69 -12.94
N PRO A 10 10.28 -7.55 -11.99
CA PRO A 10 8.88 -7.96 -11.92
C PRO A 10 7.96 -6.74 -11.93
N ASP A 11 6.84 -6.84 -12.64
CA ASP A 11 5.84 -5.77 -12.74
C ASP A 11 6.37 -4.43 -13.29
N SER A 12 7.40 -4.47 -14.16
CA SER A 12 7.92 -3.26 -14.82
C SER A 12 6.84 -2.51 -15.60
N GLY A 13 7.02 -1.17 -15.67
CA GLY A 13 6.08 -0.26 -16.32
C GLY A 13 5.53 0.80 -15.36
N GLU A 14 4.49 1.50 -15.80
CA GLU A 14 3.87 2.59 -15.05
C GLU A 14 2.46 2.17 -14.61
N THR A 15 2.22 2.08 -13.32
CA THR A 15 0.88 1.83 -12.79
C THR A 15 0.31 3.12 -12.22
N LYS A 16 -0.93 3.46 -12.59
CA LYS A 16 -1.65 4.61 -12.03
C LYS A 16 -2.73 4.12 -11.08
N MET A 17 -2.86 4.81 -9.97
CA MET A 17 -3.86 4.55 -8.95
C MET A 17 -4.54 5.86 -8.56
N THR A 18 -5.86 5.84 -8.50
CA THR A 18 -6.68 6.95 -8.01
C THR A 18 -7.63 6.43 -6.95
N GLY A 19 -7.98 7.23 -5.95
CA GLY A 19 -8.80 6.72 -4.86
C GLY A 19 -9.03 7.71 -3.75
N THR A 20 -9.85 7.28 -2.80
CA THR A 20 -10.11 7.97 -1.54
C THR A 20 -9.52 7.17 -0.39
N MET A 21 -8.95 7.87 0.58
CA MET A 21 -8.44 7.31 1.81
C MET A 21 -9.10 8.03 2.98
N ALA A 22 -9.42 7.28 4.02
CA ALA A 22 -9.89 7.79 5.29
C ALA A 22 -9.06 7.19 6.43
N TRP A 23 -8.95 7.95 7.51
CA TRP A 23 -8.24 7.58 8.74
C TRP A 23 -9.17 7.81 9.93
N ASN A 24 -9.07 6.98 10.96
CA ASN A 24 -9.91 7.02 12.16
C ASN A 24 -11.43 6.96 11.88
N PRO A 25 -11.97 5.83 11.35
CA PRO A 25 -11.30 4.56 11.10
C PRO A 25 -10.61 4.52 9.73
N THR A 26 -9.62 3.63 9.58
CA THR A 26 -8.94 3.42 8.30
C THR A 26 -9.89 2.82 7.27
N ALA A 27 -10.02 3.49 6.13
CA ALA A 27 -10.72 2.96 4.97
C ALA A 27 -10.05 3.42 3.68
N LEU A 28 -10.19 2.61 2.63
CA LEU A 28 -9.52 2.78 1.35
C LEU A 28 -10.49 2.42 0.23
N ASP A 29 -10.51 3.23 -0.82
CA ASP A 29 -11.20 2.92 -2.07
C ASP A 29 -10.30 3.36 -3.21
N MET A 30 -9.66 2.41 -3.87
CA MET A 30 -8.67 2.65 -4.91
C MET A 30 -9.07 1.96 -6.20
N THR A 31 -8.90 2.68 -7.30
CA THR A 31 -8.95 2.14 -8.66
C THR A 31 -7.55 2.16 -9.23
N MET A 32 -7.07 0.99 -9.62
CA MET A 32 -5.81 0.80 -10.34
C MET A 32 -6.15 0.75 -11.83
N SER A 33 -5.57 1.65 -12.61
CA SER A 33 -5.58 1.55 -14.07
C SER A 33 -4.27 0.87 -14.49
N ASP A 34 -4.39 -0.23 -15.21
CA ASP A 34 -3.28 -1.06 -15.65
C ASP A 34 -2.34 -0.26 -16.58
N GLY A 35 -1.03 -0.35 -16.31
CA GLY A 35 0.00 0.20 -17.19
C GLY A 35 1.38 -0.45 -17.02
N GLY A 36 1.41 -1.64 -16.38
CA GLY A 36 2.58 -2.52 -16.31
C GLY A 36 2.50 -3.70 -17.27
N ALA A 37 3.27 -4.75 -17.00
CA ALA A 37 3.33 -5.98 -17.80
C ALA A 37 1.96 -6.64 -18.11
N LYS A 38 0.91 -6.37 -17.33
CA LYS A 38 -0.47 -6.87 -17.56
C LYS A 38 -1.26 -6.14 -18.64
N ALA A 39 -0.90 -4.90 -18.99
CA ALA A 39 -1.45 -4.23 -20.17
C ALA A 39 -1.10 -4.97 -21.47
N LYS A 40 -0.05 -5.81 -21.47
CA LYS A 40 0.32 -6.67 -22.60
C LYS A 40 -0.53 -7.94 -22.73
N SER A 41 -1.38 -8.23 -21.74
CA SER A 41 -2.27 -9.40 -21.71
C SER A 41 -3.67 -9.12 -22.26
N GLY A 42 -4.00 -7.86 -22.57
CA GLY A 42 -5.30 -7.46 -23.12
C GLY A 42 -6.45 -7.40 -22.11
N ASP A 43 -6.14 -7.53 -20.81
CA ASP A 43 -7.10 -7.47 -19.71
C ASP A 43 -7.05 -6.05 -19.11
N ASP A 44 -7.56 -5.08 -19.87
CA ASP A 44 -7.38 -3.62 -19.64
C ASP A 44 -8.46 -3.03 -18.72
N GLU A 45 -9.17 -3.87 -17.96
CA GLU A 45 -10.23 -3.41 -17.07
C GLU A 45 -9.65 -2.88 -15.75
N PRO A 46 -9.95 -1.61 -15.38
CA PRO A 46 -9.44 -1.03 -14.15
C PRO A 46 -9.92 -1.84 -12.95
N LYS A 47 -8.97 -2.30 -12.13
CA LYS A 47 -9.28 -3.10 -10.94
C LYS A 47 -9.49 -2.18 -9.75
N ARG A 48 -10.69 -2.25 -9.17
CA ARG A 48 -11.02 -1.51 -7.95
C ARG A 48 -10.81 -2.38 -6.72
N MET A 49 -10.29 -1.78 -5.67
CA MET A 49 -10.09 -2.38 -4.37
C MET A 49 -10.69 -1.47 -3.31
N ILE A 50 -11.52 -2.03 -2.43
CA ILE A 50 -12.08 -1.33 -1.28
C ILE A 50 -11.60 -2.05 -0.03
N TRP A 51 -11.10 -1.32 0.96
CA TRP A 51 -10.84 -1.85 2.29
C TRP A 51 -11.60 -1.02 3.31
N VAL A 52 -12.47 -1.68 4.06
CA VAL A 52 -13.30 -1.05 5.09
C VAL A 52 -13.62 -2.10 6.15
N ASP A 53 -13.66 -1.69 7.42
CA ASP A 53 -13.98 -2.56 8.57
C ASP A 53 -13.11 -3.83 8.66
N GLY A 54 -11.85 -3.76 8.25
CA GLY A 54 -10.93 -4.92 8.27
C GLY A 54 -11.15 -5.95 7.15
N VAL A 55 -12.04 -5.66 6.20
CA VAL A 55 -12.36 -6.53 5.07
C VAL A 55 -11.87 -5.90 3.77
N ALA A 56 -11.07 -6.66 3.01
CA ALA A 56 -10.66 -6.28 1.66
C ALA A 56 -11.68 -6.81 0.64
N TYR A 57 -12.09 -5.95 -0.28
CA TYR A 57 -12.96 -6.26 -1.40
C TYR A 57 -12.19 -5.97 -2.69
N MET A 58 -12.03 -6.98 -3.52
CA MET A 58 -11.36 -6.88 -4.81
C MET A 58 -12.38 -7.03 -5.93
N ASP A 59 -12.36 -6.13 -6.90
CA ASP A 59 -13.10 -6.27 -8.15
C ASP A 59 -12.45 -7.42 -8.94
N MET A 60 -13.23 -8.47 -9.17
CA MET A 60 -12.78 -9.67 -9.88
C MET A 60 -13.41 -9.78 -11.27
N GLY A 61 -14.16 -8.77 -11.72
CA GLY A 61 -15.07 -8.93 -12.84
C GLY A 61 -16.23 -9.87 -12.49
N ASP A 62 -16.92 -10.41 -13.48
CA ASP A 62 -18.03 -11.35 -13.23
C ASP A 62 -17.50 -12.73 -12.83
N PHE A 63 -17.72 -13.10 -11.57
CA PHE A 63 -17.44 -14.43 -11.02
C PHE A 63 -18.73 -15.04 -10.48
N GLU A 64 -19.33 -15.96 -11.23
CA GLU A 64 -20.60 -16.62 -10.85
C GLU A 64 -21.75 -15.62 -10.56
N GLY A 65 -21.82 -14.53 -11.32
CA GLY A 65 -22.79 -13.45 -11.10
C GLY A 65 -22.44 -12.50 -9.95
N LYS A 66 -21.23 -12.60 -9.39
CA LYS A 66 -20.70 -11.74 -8.32
C LYS A 66 -19.51 -10.96 -8.84
N LYS A 67 -19.52 -9.65 -8.61
CA LYS A 67 -18.45 -8.75 -9.05
C LYS A 67 -17.25 -8.72 -8.08
N TRP A 68 -17.54 -8.87 -6.79
CA TRP A 68 -16.58 -8.59 -5.73
C TRP A 68 -16.15 -9.87 -5.01
N GLY A 69 -14.84 -10.03 -4.84
CA GLY A 69 -14.29 -10.99 -3.90
C GLY A 69 -14.05 -10.32 -2.55
N LYS A 70 -14.66 -10.80 -1.47
CA LYS A 70 -14.39 -10.32 -0.11
C LYS A 70 -13.42 -11.25 0.61
N LEU A 71 -12.50 -10.66 1.36
CA LEU A 71 -11.54 -11.35 2.22
C LEU A 71 -11.44 -10.62 3.56
N ASP A 72 -11.92 -11.26 4.63
CA ASP A 72 -11.65 -10.81 6.00
C ASP A 72 -10.22 -11.17 6.36
N LEU A 73 -9.39 -10.15 6.58
CA LEU A 73 -7.95 -10.32 6.78
C LEU A 73 -7.63 -11.03 8.09
N LYS A 74 -8.43 -10.81 9.15
CA LYS A 74 -8.26 -11.47 10.45
C LYS A 74 -8.69 -12.93 10.37
N ALA A 75 -9.79 -13.22 9.69
CA ALA A 75 -10.25 -14.59 9.47
C ALA A 75 -9.27 -15.38 8.59
N ALA A 76 -8.75 -14.77 7.52
CA ALA A 76 -7.77 -15.40 6.64
C ALA A 76 -6.47 -15.73 7.38
N ALA A 77 -5.97 -14.82 8.22
CA ALA A 77 -4.76 -15.07 8.99
C ALA A 77 -4.95 -16.17 10.05
N LYS A 78 -6.12 -16.21 10.71
CA LYS A 78 -6.48 -17.29 11.64
C LYS A 78 -6.55 -18.65 10.93
N GLU A 79 -7.14 -18.68 9.74
CA GLU A 79 -7.27 -19.89 8.96
C GLU A 79 -5.93 -20.47 8.52
N ALA A 80 -4.96 -19.61 8.20
CA ALA A 80 -3.61 -20.05 7.87
C ALA A 80 -2.92 -20.81 9.02
N GLY A 81 -3.47 -20.76 10.23
CA GLY A 81 -2.97 -21.50 11.40
C GLY A 81 -1.65 -20.94 11.95
N ASP A 82 -1.23 -19.78 11.46
CA ASP A 82 0.00 -19.12 11.86
C ASP A 82 -0.34 -17.92 12.78
N GLU A 83 -0.13 -18.11 14.08
CA GLU A 83 -0.32 -17.07 15.09
C GLU A 83 0.58 -15.85 14.83
N GLU A 84 1.77 -16.05 14.24
CA GLU A 84 2.68 -14.98 13.88
C GLU A 84 2.13 -14.16 12.72
N MET A 85 1.60 -14.83 11.69
CA MET A 85 0.90 -14.16 10.58
C MET A 85 -0.32 -13.36 11.09
N THR A 86 -1.12 -13.95 11.99
CA THR A 86 -2.27 -13.25 12.61
C THR A 86 -1.84 -12.00 13.36
N LYS A 87 -0.75 -12.10 14.13
CA LYS A 87 -0.18 -10.97 14.87
C LYS A 87 0.39 -9.90 13.93
N ALA A 88 1.09 -10.31 12.87
CA ALA A 88 1.66 -9.40 11.87
C ALA A 88 0.57 -8.65 11.10
N VAL A 89 -0.49 -9.34 10.66
CA VAL A 89 -1.66 -8.72 10.01
C VAL A 89 -2.31 -7.72 10.96
N THR A 90 -2.57 -8.11 12.21
CA THR A 90 -3.17 -7.20 13.20
C THR A 90 -2.29 -5.97 13.44
N ALA A 91 -0.98 -6.15 13.61
CA ALA A 91 -0.04 -5.04 13.76
C ALA A 91 0.00 -4.13 12.53
N GLY A 92 -0.16 -4.67 11.32
CA GLY A 92 -0.25 -3.89 10.08
C GLY A 92 -1.50 -3.04 10.00
N LEU A 93 -2.64 -3.56 10.47
CA LEU A 93 -3.87 -2.78 10.59
C LEU A 93 -3.68 -1.63 11.59
N ASP A 94 -3.04 -1.89 12.75
CA ASP A 94 -2.75 -0.86 13.76
C ASP A 94 -1.73 0.18 13.29
N ASP A 95 -0.77 -0.21 12.43
CA ASP A 95 0.17 0.69 11.77
C ASP A 95 -0.56 1.60 10.76
N ALA A 96 -1.56 1.07 10.05
CA ALA A 96 -2.37 1.84 9.09
C ALA A 96 -3.38 2.81 9.75
N GLU A 97 -3.69 2.60 11.03
CA GLU A 97 -4.50 3.52 11.84
C GLU A 97 -3.68 4.69 12.42
N GLN A 98 -2.34 4.67 12.29
CA GLN A 98 -1.52 5.79 12.74
C GLN A 98 -1.83 7.06 11.95
N ASP A 99 -1.83 8.21 12.63
CA ASP A 99 -2.08 9.51 12.03
C ASP A 99 -0.99 9.86 10.99
N PRO A 100 -1.32 9.95 9.69
CA PRO A 100 -0.35 10.28 8.65
C PRO A 100 0.26 11.67 8.81
N ALA A 101 -0.48 12.63 9.38
CA ALA A 101 0.02 13.98 9.60
C ALA A 101 1.16 13.97 10.64
N GLN A 102 1.04 13.15 11.69
CA GLN A 102 2.11 12.98 12.68
C GLN A 102 3.34 12.31 12.07
N GLN A 103 3.15 11.28 11.24
CA GLN A 103 4.26 10.61 10.56
C GLN A 103 4.99 11.57 9.61
N LEU A 104 4.25 12.39 8.87
CA LEU A 104 4.83 13.41 8.00
C LEU A 104 5.57 14.48 8.81
N ALA A 105 4.99 14.99 9.91
CA ALA A 105 5.63 15.98 10.76
C ALA A 105 6.96 15.46 11.34
N MET A 106 7.00 14.20 11.79
CA MET A 106 8.23 13.56 12.24
C MET A 106 9.26 13.45 11.11
N PHE A 107 8.83 13.10 9.90
CA PHE A 107 9.70 13.05 8.73
C PHE A 107 10.31 14.43 8.42
N LEU A 108 9.48 15.47 8.34
CA LEU A 108 9.92 16.84 8.05
C LEU A 108 10.85 17.42 9.12
N GLY A 109 10.70 16.99 10.38
CA GLY A 109 11.58 17.35 11.49
C GLY A 109 12.92 16.59 11.52
N SER A 110 13.12 15.62 10.63
CA SER A 110 14.36 14.84 10.58
C SER A 110 15.54 15.70 10.09
N PRO A 111 16.75 15.55 10.68
CA PRO A 111 17.94 16.30 10.25
C PRO A 111 18.35 16.01 8.79
N ASN A 112 17.86 14.91 8.21
CA ASN A 112 18.13 14.51 6.84
C ASN A 112 17.15 15.14 5.83
N VAL A 113 16.19 15.95 6.28
CA VAL A 113 15.25 16.68 5.44
C VAL A 113 15.65 18.15 5.37
N LYS A 114 15.69 18.67 4.15
CA LYS A 114 16.00 20.07 3.84
C LYS A 114 14.76 20.76 3.32
N HIS A 115 14.48 21.93 3.86
CA HIS A 115 13.54 22.88 3.29
C HIS A 115 14.19 23.61 2.12
N LEU A 116 13.57 23.53 0.95
CA LEU A 116 14.05 24.10 -0.32
C LEU A 116 13.33 25.41 -0.67
N GLY A 117 12.34 25.82 0.13
CA GLY A 117 11.59 27.06 -0.02
C GLY A 117 10.20 26.85 -0.64
N SER A 118 9.52 27.97 -0.88
CA SER A 118 8.14 27.99 -1.37
C SER A 118 8.06 27.88 -2.90
N GLY A 119 7.02 27.21 -3.41
CA GLY A 119 6.72 27.16 -4.84
C GLY A 119 5.25 26.87 -5.14
N GLN A 120 4.94 26.56 -6.39
CA GLN A 120 3.62 26.08 -6.81
C GLN A 120 3.71 24.65 -7.31
N VAL A 121 2.79 23.80 -6.84
CA VAL A 121 2.64 22.42 -7.29
C VAL A 121 1.16 22.11 -7.45
N ASP A 122 0.78 21.52 -8.58
CA ASP A 122 -0.62 21.17 -8.90
C ASP A 122 -1.62 22.33 -8.66
N GLY A 123 -1.18 23.58 -8.89
CA GLY A 123 -1.99 24.79 -8.72
C GLY A 123 -2.08 25.33 -7.27
N VAL A 124 -1.38 24.70 -6.32
CA VAL A 124 -1.38 25.07 -4.90
C VAL A 124 -0.02 25.63 -4.51
N ARG A 125 0.01 26.73 -3.75
CA ARG A 125 1.23 27.23 -3.12
C ARG A 125 1.62 26.31 -1.96
N ALA A 126 2.85 25.83 -1.98
CA ALA A 126 3.36 24.87 -1.01
C ALA A 126 4.84 25.09 -0.72
N GLU A 127 5.29 24.63 0.45
CA GLU A 127 6.69 24.55 0.84
C GLU A 127 7.30 23.23 0.38
N HIS A 128 8.49 23.30 -0.20
CA HIS A 128 9.20 22.16 -0.78
C HIS A 128 10.23 21.61 0.19
N TYR A 129 10.18 20.30 0.41
CA TYR A 129 11.10 19.57 1.25
C TYR A 129 11.71 18.41 0.49
N LYS A 130 13.00 18.16 0.74
CA LYS A 130 13.70 17.01 0.18
C LYS A 130 14.61 16.38 1.21
N GLY A 131 14.57 15.06 1.30
CA GLY A 131 15.42 14.33 2.23
C GLY A 131 15.51 12.86 1.89
N SER A 132 16.28 12.13 2.71
CA SER A 132 16.47 10.70 2.52
C SER A 132 16.33 9.99 3.86
N LEU A 133 15.68 8.83 3.85
CA LEU A 133 15.69 7.89 4.99
C LEU A 133 16.39 6.61 4.57
N THR A 134 17.28 6.11 5.42
CA THR A 134 17.79 4.74 5.26
C THR A 134 16.67 3.72 5.51
N VAL A 135 16.80 2.50 4.99
CA VAL A 135 15.80 1.46 5.28
C VAL A 135 15.73 1.16 6.78
N GLU A 136 16.87 1.18 7.47
CA GLU A 136 16.93 0.97 8.91
C GLU A 136 16.17 2.08 9.68
N GLU A 137 16.16 3.32 9.19
CA GLU A 137 15.36 4.40 9.78
C GLU A 137 13.87 4.27 9.47
N GLY A 138 13.50 3.91 8.23
CA GLY A 138 12.09 3.70 7.87
C GLY A 138 11.44 2.54 8.62
N LEU A 139 12.22 1.51 8.98
CA LEU A 139 11.73 0.37 9.77
C LEU A 139 11.72 0.64 11.29
N LYS A 140 12.33 1.73 11.77
CA LYS A 140 12.28 2.08 13.20
C LYS A 140 10.85 2.49 13.56
N GLY A 141 10.25 1.78 14.52
CA GLY A 141 8.93 2.11 15.04
C GLY A 141 7.76 1.39 14.35
N ALA A 142 7.98 0.71 13.23
CA ALA A 142 6.96 -0.12 12.59
C ALA A 142 6.56 -1.27 13.52
N LYS A 143 5.29 -1.31 13.96
CA LYS A 143 4.81 -2.35 14.90
C LYS A 143 4.84 -3.72 14.23
N THR A 144 4.58 -3.78 12.93
CA THR A 144 4.76 -4.97 12.09
C THR A 144 6.15 -5.58 12.24
N VAL A 145 7.22 -4.78 12.13
CA VAL A 145 8.61 -5.26 12.27
C VAL A 145 8.90 -5.70 13.71
N ASN A 146 8.34 -5.00 14.69
CA ASN A 146 8.49 -5.34 16.11
C ASN A 146 7.68 -6.59 16.51
N ALA A 147 6.65 -6.93 15.75
CA ALA A 147 5.81 -8.10 15.99
C ALA A 147 6.51 -9.41 15.57
N LEU A 148 7.46 -9.34 14.63
CA LEU A 148 8.28 -10.45 14.14
C LEU A 148 9.22 -10.99 15.21
N LYS A 149 9.56 -12.28 15.12
CA LYS A 149 10.64 -12.87 15.92
C LYS A 149 12.00 -12.23 15.57
N PRO A 150 12.97 -12.21 16.50
CA PRO A 150 14.30 -11.67 16.23
C PRO A 150 14.96 -12.26 14.99
N GLU A 151 14.87 -13.59 14.79
CA GLU A 151 15.43 -14.29 13.64
C GLU A 151 14.80 -13.85 12.31
N ASP A 152 13.49 -13.65 12.28
CA ASP A 152 12.77 -13.26 11.07
C ASP A 152 12.95 -11.76 10.77
N ARG A 153 13.10 -10.94 11.80
CA ARG A 153 13.54 -9.55 11.67
C ARG A 153 14.96 -9.47 11.11
N GLU A 154 15.89 -10.31 11.57
CA GLU A 154 17.24 -10.38 11.02
C GLU A 154 17.24 -10.84 9.56
N LYS A 155 16.45 -11.87 9.22
CA LYS A 155 16.27 -12.32 7.82
C LYS A 155 15.71 -11.20 6.95
N LEU A 156 14.68 -10.48 7.42
CA LEU A 156 14.09 -9.35 6.70
C LEU A 156 15.16 -8.27 6.40
N LEU A 157 15.91 -7.86 7.43
CA LEU A 157 16.98 -6.87 7.27
C LEU A 157 18.11 -7.37 6.36
N ALA A 158 18.47 -8.66 6.43
CA ALA A 158 19.45 -9.26 5.53
C ALA A 158 18.97 -9.29 4.07
N ASN A 159 17.69 -9.58 3.84
CA ASN A 159 17.09 -9.59 2.51
C ASN A 159 17.02 -8.18 1.91
N VAL A 160 16.67 -7.18 2.72
CA VAL A 160 16.76 -5.76 2.32
C VAL A 160 18.20 -5.39 1.94
N LYS A 161 19.19 -5.80 2.74
CA LYS A 161 20.61 -5.52 2.41
C LYS A 161 21.02 -6.19 1.10
N LYS A 162 20.55 -7.42 0.85
CA LYS A 162 20.81 -8.15 -0.40
C LYS A 162 20.12 -7.55 -1.63
N SER A 163 18.98 -6.88 -1.47
CA SER A 163 18.28 -6.23 -2.60
C SER A 163 19.03 -5.00 -3.12
N GLY A 164 20.05 -4.52 -2.38
CA GLY A 164 20.83 -3.34 -2.72
C GLY A 164 20.11 -2.02 -2.44
N ILE A 165 18.91 -2.07 -1.86
CA ILE A 165 18.15 -0.89 -1.46
C ILE A 165 18.82 -0.29 -0.22
N LYS A 166 19.29 0.96 -0.36
CA LYS A 166 19.97 1.69 0.73
C LYS A 166 19.01 2.55 1.55
N GLY A 167 17.93 2.99 0.92
CA GLY A 167 16.98 3.91 1.51
C GLY A 167 16.00 4.46 0.48
N TYR A 168 15.28 5.48 0.91
CA TYR A 168 14.20 6.14 0.21
C TYR A 168 14.54 7.63 0.10
N ASP A 169 14.54 8.16 -1.11
CA ASP A 169 14.68 9.59 -1.37
C ASP A 169 13.27 10.19 -1.49
N TYR A 170 12.98 11.17 -0.65
CA TYR A 170 11.68 11.81 -0.56
C TYR A 170 11.75 13.24 -1.10
N ASP A 171 10.74 13.60 -1.88
CA ASP A 171 10.49 14.95 -2.40
C ASP A 171 9.02 15.29 -2.07
N VAL A 172 8.81 16.21 -1.14
CA VAL A 172 7.49 16.46 -0.54
C VAL A 172 7.14 17.93 -0.63
N TRP A 173 5.91 18.21 -1.02
CA TRP A 173 5.34 19.54 -1.06
C TRP A 173 4.19 19.63 -0.07
N VAL A 174 4.20 20.63 0.79
CA VAL A 174 3.25 20.77 1.90
C VAL A 174 2.57 22.15 1.82
N ASN A 175 1.24 22.18 1.89
CA ASN A 175 0.48 23.44 1.85
C ASN A 175 0.56 24.21 3.17
N SER A 176 -0.15 25.34 3.26
CA SER A 176 -0.22 26.18 4.47
C SER A 176 -0.91 25.53 5.67
N ASP A 177 -1.62 24.42 5.46
CA ASP A 177 -2.32 23.67 6.50
C ASP A 177 -1.49 22.47 7.00
N ASP A 178 -0.20 22.44 6.65
CA ASP A 178 0.72 21.33 6.94
C ASP A 178 0.30 19.98 6.32
N LEU A 179 -0.48 20.02 5.24
CA LEU A 179 -0.94 18.83 4.50
C LEU A 179 -0.12 18.62 3.22
N PRO A 180 0.27 17.37 2.90
CA PRO A 180 1.04 17.10 1.69
C PRO A 180 0.15 17.34 0.46
N VAL A 181 0.65 18.10 -0.52
CA VAL A 181 -0.02 18.28 -1.82
C VAL A 181 0.54 17.31 -2.85
N ARG A 182 1.85 17.09 -2.81
CA ARG A 182 2.55 16.09 -3.63
C ARG A 182 3.66 15.45 -2.82
N MET A 183 3.82 14.15 -2.99
CA MET A 183 4.90 13.37 -2.41
C MET A 183 5.46 12.45 -3.49
N THR A 184 6.76 12.50 -3.71
CA THR A 184 7.49 11.55 -4.54
C THR A 184 8.50 10.80 -3.69
N VAL A 185 8.52 9.49 -3.83
CA VAL A 185 9.45 8.59 -3.14
C VAL A 185 10.19 7.78 -4.19
N ASP A 186 11.51 7.92 -4.20
CA ASP A 186 12.41 7.22 -5.10
C ASP A 186 13.22 6.18 -4.34
N VAL A 187 13.23 4.96 -4.87
CA VAL A 187 14.04 3.84 -4.38
C VAL A 187 15.05 3.47 -5.44
N LYS A 188 16.33 3.71 -5.14
CA LYS A 188 17.44 3.36 -6.03
C LYS A 188 17.76 1.88 -5.92
N THR A 189 17.79 1.20 -7.06
CA THR A 189 18.13 -0.22 -7.18
C THR A 189 19.21 -0.43 -8.24
N PRO A 190 19.87 -1.59 -8.29
CA PRO A 190 20.85 -1.89 -9.35
C PRO A 190 20.28 -1.87 -10.78
N LEU A 191 18.96 -2.08 -10.96
CA LEU A 191 18.30 -2.12 -12.26
C LEU A 191 17.67 -0.77 -12.67
N GLY A 192 17.70 0.23 -11.79
CA GLY A 192 17.10 1.54 -12.02
C GLY A 192 16.42 2.10 -10.77
N THR A 193 15.67 3.20 -10.95
CA THR A 193 14.93 3.84 -9.86
C THR A 193 13.48 3.42 -9.94
N VAL A 194 12.97 2.84 -8.85
CA VAL A 194 11.52 2.72 -8.64
C VAL A 194 11.04 4.05 -8.08
N SER A 195 10.05 4.67 -8.72
CA SER A 195 9.53 5.98 -8.31
C SER A 195 8.03 5.88 -8.03
N THR A 196 7.60 6.41 -6.89
CA THR A 196 6.19 6.54 -6.54
C THR A 196 5.86 8.00 -6.31
N SER A 197 4.96 8.56 -7.11
CA SER A 197 4.50 9.94 -6.95
C SER A 197 3.00 9.99 -6.67
N ALA A 198 2.59 10.64 -5.61
CA ALA A 198 1.20 10.83 -5.23
C ALA A 198 0.91 12.33 -5.08
N SER A 199 -0.19 12.77 -5.69
CA SER A 199 -0.81 14.06 -5.39
C SER A 199 -2.01 13.81 -4.50
N TYR A 200 -2.24 14.70 -3.53
CA TYR A 200 -3.31 14.60 -2.55
C TYR A 200 -4.15 15.87 -2.56
N SER A 201 -5.46 15.71 -2.39
CA SER A 201 -6.45 16.77 -2.38
C SER A 201 -7.65 16.37 -1.52
N ASP A 202 -8.63 17.26 -1.41
CA ASP A 202 -9.95 16.95 -0.81
C ASP A 202 -9.87 16.45 0.64
N TYR A 203 -8.91 17.00 1.38
CA TYR A 203 -8.76 16.77 2.82
C TYR A 203 -10.01 17.17 3.61
N GLY A 204 -10.33 16.38 4.64
CA GLY A 204 -11.47 16.65 5.52
C GLY A 204 -12.84 16.36 4.91
N THR A 205 -12.91 15.74 3.73
CA THR A 205 -14.19 15.31 3.16
C THR A 205 -14.76 14.10 3.91
N THR A 206 -16.07 14.10 4.13
CA THR A 206 -16.77 13.04 4.89
C THR A 206 -17.28 11.91 3.99
N THR A 207 -16.62 11.65 2.85
CA THR A 207 -17.07 10.61 1.92
C THR A 207 -16.93 9.25 2.58
N ALA A 208 -18.05 8.68 3.01
CA ALA A 208 -18.07 7.35 3.61
C ALA A 208 -17.74 6.31 2.54
N ILE A 209 -16.54 5.73 2.62
CA ILE A 209 -16.18 4.51 1.91
C ILE A 209 -17.05 3.38 2.49
N LYS A 210 -17.75 2.65 1.61
CA LYS A 210 -18.70 1.60 1.99
C LYS A 210 -18.33 0.28 1.37
N ALA A 211 -18.63 -0.80 2.09
CA ALA A 211 -18.54 -2.14 1.54
C ALA A 211 -19.48 -2.30 0.32
N PRO A 212 -19.07 -3.07 -0.70
CA PRO A 212 -19.97 -3.48 -1.77
C PRO A 212 -21.21 -4.23 -1.25
N PRO A 213 -22.33 -4.23 -2.01
CA PRO A 213 -23.53 -4.97 -1.62
C PRO A 213 -23.25 -6.46 -1.45
N ALA A 214 -23.81 -7.07 -0.39
CA ALA A 214 -23.65 -8.51 -0.14
C ALA A 214 -24.14 -9.38 -1.32
N SER A 215 -25.12 -8.88 -2.09
CA SER A 215 -25.62 -9.52 -3.32
C SER A 215 -24.61 -9.54 -4.46
N GLU A 216 -23.54 -8.75 -4.41
CA GLU A 216 -22.47 -8.70 -5.43
C GLU A 216 -21.16 -9.29 -4.93
N THR A 217 -21.09 -9.71 -3.66
CA THR A 217 -19.87 -10.26 -3.05
C THR A 217 -19.87 -11.78 -3.00
N THR A 218 -18.69 -12.38 -3.20
CA THR A 218 -18.40 -13.78 -2.91
C THR A 218 -17.28 -13.90 -1.87
N ASP A 219 -17.31 -14.94 -1.03
CA ASP A 219 -16.34 -15.15 0.04
C ASP A 219 -15.10 -15.90 -0.49
N LEU A 220 -13.99 -15.18 -0.60
CA LEU A 220 -12.76 -15.73 -1.15
C LEU A 220 -12.11 -16.76 -0.25
N LEU A 221 -12.20 -16.56 1.07
CA LEU A 221 -11.63 -17.51 2.01
C LEU A 221 -12.33 -18.86 1.88
N LYS A 222 -13.65 -18.87 1.75
CA LYS A 222 -14.42 -20.08 1.49
C LYS A 222 -14.03 -20.76 0.18
N ILE A 223 -13.94 -20.01 -0.92
CA ILE A 223 -13.57 -20.55 -2.24
C ILE A 223 -12.18 -21.20 -2.19
N LEU A 224 -11.20 -20.53 -1.57
CA LEU A 224 -9.84 -21.03 -1.45
C LEU A 224 -9.77 -22.33 -0.65
N LYS A 225 -10.55 -22.46 0.42
CA LYS A 225 -10.66 -23.70 1.20
C LYS A 225 -11.21 -24.86 0.36
N GLU A 226 -12.34 -24.63 -0.30
CA GLU A 226 -12.97 -25.65 -1.14
C GLU A 226 -12.05 -26.12 -2.28
N ALA A 227 -11.28 -25.19 -2.86
CA ALA A 227 -10.28 -25.51 -3.88
C ALA A 227 -9.11 -26.37 -3.32
N ALA A 228 -8.63 -26.06 -2.12
CA ALA A 228 -7.57 -26.82 -1.45
C ALA A 228 -8.02 -28.24 -1.06
N GLU A 229 -9.27 -28.41 -0.63
CA GLU A 229 -9.83 -29.73 -0.31
C GLU A 229 -9.99 -30.60 -1.56
N ARG A 230 -10.43 -30.03 -2.68
CA ARG A 230 -10.57 -30.74 -3.96
C ARG A 230 -9.22 -31.20 -4.53
N SER A 231 -8.18 -30.37 -4.45
CA SER A 231 -6.83 -30.74 -4.93
C SER A 231 -6.21 -31.88 -4.11
N HIS A 232 -6.48 -31.93 -2.81
CA HIS A 232 -6.09 -33.05 -1.95
C HIS A 232 -6.86 -34.34 -2.26
N SER A 233 -8.16 -34.23 -2.59
CA SER A 233 -8.99 -35.40 -2.91
C SER A 233 -8.72 -36.00 -4.30
N SER A 234 -8.19 -35.23 -5.27
CA SER A 234 -7.80 -35.75 -6.59
C SER A 234 -6.41 -36.38 -6.63
N SER A 235 -5.65 -36.33 -5.53
CA SER A 235 -4.29 -36.88 -5.42
C SER A 235 -4.22 -38.23 -4.68
N ILE A 236 -5.39 -38.81 -4.36
CA ILE A 236 -5.57 -40.13 -3.73
C ILE A 236 -6.33 -41.02 -4.71
#